data_AF-A0A8I0N1R6-F1
#
_entry.id   AF-A0A8I0N1R6-F1
#
_cell.length_a   1.000
_cell.length_b   1.000
_cell.length_c   1.000
_cell.angle_alpha   90.00
_cell.angle_beta   90.00
_cell.angle_gamma   90.00
#
_symmetry.space_group_name_H-M   'P 1'
#
loop_
_entity.id
_entity.type
_entity.pdbx_description
1 polymer ?
#
loop_
_entity_poly.entity_id
_entity_poly.type
_entity_poly.pdbx_seq_one_letter_code
_entity_poly.pdbx_strand_id
1 'polypeptide(L)' 'MIFAFSACLFAAIALCSVIVFGGVWARNAAIAASFIACMSQFVAQDLSNKAYRASIYLAYGSFVVFHLAFFWLVRGW' A
#
# COMPACT_ATOMS: atom_id res chain seq x y z
N MET A 1 -5.90 -14.62 -1.19
CA MET A 1 -4.98 -14.37 -0.06
C MET A 1 -3.54 -14.11 -0.50
N ILE A 2 -2.86 -15.01 -1.24
CA ILE A 2 -1.44 -14.82 -1.62
C ILE A 2 -1.17 -13.46 -2.26
N PHE A 3 -1.97 -13.04 -3.25
CA PHE A 3 -1.82 -11.74 -3.92
C PHE A 3 -1.88 -10.55 -2.95
N ALA A 4 -2.91 -10.51 -2.11
CA ALA A 4 -3.07 -9.44 -1.13
C ALA A 4 -1.86 -9.41 -0.18
N PHE A 5 -1.40 -10.58 0.29
CA PHE A 5 -0.29 -10.70 1.25
C PHE A 5 1.01 -10.17 0.63
N SER A 6 1.31 -10.56 -0.61
CA SER A 6 2.46 -10.03 -1.36
C SER A 6 2.37 -8.51 -1.53
N ALA A 7 1.18 -7.95 -1.81
CA ALA A 7 0.98 -6.50 -1.93
C ALA A 7 1.20 -5.78 -0.59
N CYS A 8 0.75 -6.37 0.53
CA CYS A 8 1.00 -5.84 1.86
C CYS A 8 2.49 -5.86 2.23
N LEU A 9 3.19 -6.96 1.93
CA LEU A 9 4.62 -7.08 2.18
C LEU A 9 5.41 -6.06 1.35
N PHE A 10 5.06 -5.89 0.08
CA PHE A 10 5.65 -4.87 -0.78
C PHE A 10 5.46 -3.47 -0.19
N ALA A 11 4.24 -3.11 0.18
CA ALA A 11 3.95 -1.81 0.77
C ALA A 11 4.73 -1.58 2.09
N ALA A 12 4.86 -2.60 2.94
CA ALA A 12 5.61 -2.52 4.18
C ALA A 12 7.11 -2.27 3.95
N ILE A 13 7.76 -3.04 3.06
CA ILE A 13 9.18 -2.85 2.72
C ILE A 13 9.39 -1.45 2.15
N ALA A 14 8.51 -1.06 1.24
CA ALA A 14 8.65 0.18 0.51
C ALA A 14 8.36 1.41 1.39
N LEU A 15 7.48 1.28 2.39
CA LEU A 15 7.30 2.26 3.46
C LEU A 15 8.59 2.47 4.26
N CYS A 16 9.30 1.41 4.64
CA CYS A 16 10.57 1.55 5.37
C CYS A 16 11.57 2.39 4.57
N SER A 17 11.65 2.21 3.25
CA SER A 17 12.51 3.03 2.39
C SER A 17 12.04 4.49 2.33
N VAL A 18 10.74 4.75 2.16
CA VAL A 18 10.22 6.12 2.03
C VAL A 18 10.20 6.88 3.35
N ILE A 19 10.00 6.21 4.50
CA ILE A 19 10.07 6.85 5.83
C ILE A 19 11.46 7.41 6.09
N VAL A 20 12.51 6.65 5.77
CA VAL A 20 13.89 7.09 6.06
C VAL A 20 14.29 8.24 5.15
N PHE A 21 14.05 8.12 3.84
CA PHE A 21 14.61 9.02 2.84
C PHE A 21 13.64 10.07 2.28
N GLY A 22 12.35 9.95 2.54
CA GLY A 22 11.32 10.83 1.95
C GLY A 22 11.05 12.11 2.73
N GLY A 23 10.62 13.15 2.01
CA GLY A 23 10.04 14.35 2.59
C GLY A 23 8.64 14.10 3.17
N VAL A 24 8.05 15.13 3.77
CA VAL A 24 6.78 15.02 4.53
C VAL A 24 5.67 14.42 3.67
N TRP A 25 5.57 14.87 2.42
CA TRP A 25 4.56 14.41 1.48
C TRP A 25 4.76 12.93 1.13
N ALA A 26 5.97 12.54 0.73
CA ALA A 26 6.32 11.16 0.39
C ALA A 26 6.03 10.21 1.57
N ARG A 27 6.39 10.60 2.79
CA ARG A 27 6.12 9.84 4.02
C ARG A 27 4.63 9.62 4.26
N ASN A 28 3.83 10.68 4.19
CA ASN A 28 2.38 10.60 4.41
C ASN A 28 1.70 9.69 3.37
N ALA A 29 2.09 9.82 2.09
CA ALA A 29 1.58 8.95 1.03
C ALA A 29 2.00 7.48 1.25
N ALA A 30 3.25 7.21 1.64
CA ALA A 30 3.69 5.86 1.93
C ALA A 30 2.93 5.24 3.11
N ILE A 31 2.68 6.00 4.18
CA ILE A 31 1.89 5.54 5.34
C ILE A 31 0.47 5.17 4.89
N ALA A 32 -0.18 6.03 4.10
CA ALA A 32 -1.50 5.76 3.56
C ALA A 32 -1.53 4.51 2.67
N ALA A 33 -0.52 4.33 1.80
CA ALA A 33 -0.38 3.13 0.97
C ALA A 33 -0.29 1.86 1.81
N SER A 34 0.56 1.85 2.84
CA SER A 34 0.72 0.70 3.75
C SER A 34 -0.54 0.41 4.56
N PHE A 35 -1.25 1.43 5.01
CA PHE A 35 -2.53 1.25 5.69
C PHE A 35 -3.55 0.56 4.77
N ILE A 36 -3.70 1.03 3.53
CA ILE A 36 -4.62 0.44 2.55
C ILE A 36 -4.22 -1.00 2.21
N ALA A 37 -2.92 -1.27 2.08
CA ALA A 37 -2.42 -2.63 1.82
C ALA A 37 -2.70 -3.58 2.98
N CYS A 38 -2.61 -3.08 4.22
CA CYS A 38 -2.98 -3.84 5.41
C CYS A 38 -4.50 -4.09 5.48
N MET A 39 -5.33 -3.10 5.15
CA MET A 39 -6.79 -3.29 5.04
C MET A 39 -7.16 -4.36 4.01
N SER A 40 -6.44 -4.45 2.90
CA SER A 40 -6.62 -5.53 1.91
C SER A 40 -6.45 -6.92 2.53
N GLN A 41 -5.54 -7.10 3.51
CA GLN A 41 -5.38 -8.39 4.22
C GLN A 41 -6.64 -8.79 4.98
N PHE A 42 -7.15 -7.90 5.81
CA PHE A 42 -8.31 -8.18 6.65
C PHE A 42 -9.56 -8.44 5.79
N VAL A 43 -9.74 -7.67 4.72
CA VAL A 43 -10.87 -7.86 3.80
C VAL A 43 -10.74 -9.16 3.00
N ALA A 44 -9.53 -9.63 2.72
CA ALA A 44 -9.31 -10.90 2.02
C ALA A 44 -9.59 -12.14 2.88
N GLN A 45 -9.76 -11.99 4.21
CA GLN A 45 -10.09 -13.11 5.10
C GLN A 45 -11.55 -13.56 4.97
N ASP A 46 -12.45 -12.65 4.57
CA ASP A 46 -13.82 -13.01 4.25
C ASP A 46 -13.87 -13.63 2.83
N LEU A 47 -14.22 -14.92 2.78
CA LEU A 47 -14.30 -15.73 1.55
C LEU A 47 -15.53 -15.40 0.70
N SER A 48 -16.37 -14.44 1.11
CA SER A 48 -17.39 -13.87 0.25
C SER A 48 -16.79 -13.31 -1.04
N ASN A 49 -17.41 -13.62 -2.18
CA ASN A 49 -16.95 -13.19 -3.50
C ASN A 49 -16.85 -11.64 -3.61
N LYS A 50 -17.70 -10.91 -2.87
CA LYS A 50 -17.64 -9.44 -2.81
C LYS A 50 -16.44 -8.94 -2.01
N ALA A 51 -16.17 -9.54 -0.85
CA ALA A 51 -15.05 -9.17 0.01
C ALA A 51 -13.71 -9.48 -0.67
N TYR A 52 -13.60 -10.64 -1.33
CA TYR A 52 -12.43 -10.98 -2.13
C TYR A 52 -12.12 -9.93 -3.21
N ARG A 53 -13.12 -9.49 -3.97
CA ARG A 53 -12.93 -8.42 -4.99
C ARG A 53 -12.55 -7.09 -4.35
N ALA A 54 -13.17 -6.72 -3.23
CA ALA A 54 -12.82 -5.51 -2.49
C ALA A 54 -11.35 -5.54 -2.01
N SER A 55 -10.87 -6.70 -1.54
CA SER A 55 -9.47 -6.87 -1.14
C SER A 55 -8.50 -6.60 -2.31
N ILE A 56 -8.84 -7.06 -3.52
CA ILE A 56 -8.04 -6.84 -4.72
C ILE A 56 -8.02 -5.34 -5.08
N TYR A 57 -9.16 -4.66 -5.04
CA TYR A 57 -9.21 -3.22 -5.30
C TYR A 57 -8.41 -2.42 -4.27
N LEU A 58 -8.45 -2.80 -2.99
CA LEU A 58 -7.61 -2.19 -1.96
C LEU A 58 -6.12 -2.42 -2.24
N ALA A 59 -5.73 -3.63 -2.65
CA ALA A 59 -4.33 -3.92 -3.00
C ALA A 59 -3.86 -3.09 -4.21
N TYR A 60 -4.68 -2.93 -5.25
CA TYR A 60 -4.33 -2.02 -6.36
C TYR A 60 -4.31 -0.56 -5.92
N GLY A 61 -5.24 -0.14 -5.06
CA GLY A 61 -5.25 1.19 -4.48
C GLY A 61 -3.96 1.50 -3.71
N SER A 62 -3.44 0.56 -2.92
CA SER A 62 -2.18 0.76 -2.22
C SER A 62 -0.99 0.91 -3.18
N PHE A 63 -0.95 0.15 -4.28
CA PHE A 63 0.07 0.33 -5.30
C PHE A 63 0.03 1.73 -5.93
N VAL A 64 -1.16 2.25 -6.25
CA VAL A 64 -1.31 3.60 -6.82
C VAL A 64 -0.81 4.66 -5.85
N VAL A 65 -1.23 4.59 -4.59
CA VAL A 65 -0.78 5.55 -3.56
C VAL A 65 0.73 5.43 -3.32
N PHE A 66 1.27 4.21 -3.39
CA PHE A 66 2.71 4.00 -3.28
C PHE A 66 3.48 4.63 -4.45
N HIS A 67 2.97 4.57 -5.69
CA HIS A 67 3.60 5.24 -6.83
C HIS A 67 3.61 6.76 -6.64
N LEU A 68 2.58 7.35 -6.03
CA LEU A 68 2.57 8.78 -5.68
C LEU A 68 3.63 9.10 -4.61
N ALA A 69 3.77 8.24 -3.59
CA ALA A 69 4.80 8.39 -2.57
C ALA A 69 6.22 8.32 -3.17
N PHE A 70 6.45 7.37 -4.07
CA PHE A 70 7.72 7.22 -4.78
C PHE A 70 8.00 8.40 -5.70
N PHE A 71 6.99 8.89 -6.41
CA PHE A 71 7.12 10.09 -7.23
C PHE A 71 7.57 11.30 -6.42
N TRP A 72 6.96 11.53 -5.25
CA TRP A 72 7.36 12.61 -4.34
C TRP A 72 8.77 12.42 -3.77
N LEU A 73 9.12 11.17 -3.40
CA LEU A 73 10.47 10.83 -2.96
C LEU A 73 11.53 11.20 -4.02
N VAL A 74 11.32 10.78 -5.27
CA VAL A 74 12.27 11.04 -6.38
C VAL A 74 12.33 12.53 -6.72
N ARG A 75 11.22 13.26 -6.56
CA ARG A 75 11.19 14.71 -6.80
C ARG A 75 11.89 15.53 -5.71
N GLY A 76 12.27 14.90 -4.59
CA GLY A 76 12.95 15.54 -3.46
C GLY A 76 12.05 16.41 -2.60
N TRP A 77 10.74 16.14 -2.56
CA TRP A 77 9.74 16.89 -1.80
C TRP A 77 9.24 16.12 -0.55
#